data_AF-A0AAW5EV71-F1
#
_entry.id   AF-A0AAW5EV71-F1
#
_cell.length_a   1.000
_cell.length_b   1.000
_cell.length_c   1.000
_cell.angle_alpha   90.00
_cell.angle_beta   90.00
_cell.angle_gamma   90.00
#
_symmetry.space_group_name_H-M   'P 1'
#
loop_
_entity.id
_entity.type
_entity.pdbx_description
1 polymer ?
#
loop_
_entity_poly.entity_id
_entity_poly.type
_entity_poly.pdbx_seq_one_letter_code
_entity_poly.pdbx_strand_id
1 'polypeptide(L)' 'LDMVESLLARGVKAGIFRRGIDAMQLNITIAAVGYYYITNRFTGSIIFDCDFMAPDLLRKRLEFNIETIIRTVCK' A
#
# COMPACT_ATOMS: atom_id res chain seq x y z
N LEU A 1 8.17 13.20 6.65
CA LEU A 1 6.70 13.10 6.88
C LEU A 1 5.98 14.27 6.21
N ASP A 2 6.56 15.46 6.29
CA ASP A 2 6.06 16.74 5.77
C ASP A 2 5.60 16.70 4.29
N MET A 3 6.31 15.94 3.43
CA MET A 3 5.91 15.77 2.03
C MET A 3 4.54 15.08 1.89
N VAL A 4 4.32 13.99 2.65
CA VAL A 4 3.08 13.21 2.58
C VAL A 4 1.93 13.98 3.22
N GLU A 5 2.20 14.70 4.32
CA GLU A 5 1.23 15.60 4.93
C GLU A 5 0.77 16.70 3.95
N SER A 6 1.73 17.34 3.26
CA SER A 6 1.44 18.35 2.24
C SER A 6 0.61 17.78 1.08
N LEU A 7 0.93 16.57 0.62
CA LEU A 7 0.19 15.90 -0.45
C LEU A 7 -1.25 15.56 -0.01
N LEU A 8 -1.42 15.03 1.20
CA LEU A 8 -2.73 14.76 1.78
C LEU A 8 -3.56 16.04 1.93
N ALA A 9 -2.98 17.12 2.46
CA ALA A 9 -3.63 18.41 2.62
C ALA A 9 -4.11 18.98 1.27
N ARG A 10 -3.28 18.88 0.23
CA ARG A 10 -3.64 19.29 -1.15
C ARG A 10 -4.81 18.48 -1.70
N GLY A 11 -4.79 17.16 -1.57
CA GLY A 11 -5.87 16.31 -2.06
C GLY A 11 -7.17 16.48 -1.29
N VAL A 12 -7.10 16.75 0.02
CA VAL A 12 -8.24 17.16 0.84
C VAL A 12 -8.83 18.48 0.33
N LYS A 13 -7.98 19.49 0.09
CA LYS A 13 -8.40 20.80 -0.45
C LYS A 13 -9.04 20.68 -1.83
N ALA A 14 -8.55 19.77 -2.67
CA ALA A 14 -9.12 19.46 -3.97
C ALA A 14 -10.39 18.59 -3.91
N GLY A 15 -10.80 18.13 -2.72
CA GLY A 15 -11.96 17.28 -2.53
C GLY A 15 -11.78 15.82 -2.93
N ILE A 16 -10.57 15.43 -3.36
CA ILE A 16 -10.23 14.08 -3.85
C ILE A 16 -9.97 13.11 -2.69
N PHE A 17 -9.30 13.56 -1.63
CA PHE A 17 -8.91 12.71 -0.51
C PHE A 17 -9.82 12.87 0.71
N ARG A 18 -9.87 11.80 1.53
CA ARG A 18 -10.55 11.78 2.83
C ARG A 18 -9.81 12.69 3.82
N ARG A 19 -10.56 13.36 4.70
CA ARG A 19 -9.97 14.11 5.83
C ARG A 19 -9.56 13.15 6.96
N GLY A 20 -8.59 13.58 7.77
CA GLY A 20 -8.21 12.87 9.00
C GLY A 20 -7.28 11.67 8.80
N ILE A 21 -6.68 11.52 7.62
CA ILE A 21 -5.64 10.51 7.40
C ILE A 21 -4.35 11.00 8.03
N ASP A 22 -3.83 10.24 8.99
CA ASP A 22 -2.51 10.45 9.57
C ASP A 22 -1.42 10.02 8.59
N ALA A 23 -0.48 10.93 8.29
CA ALA A 23 0.55 10.69 7.29
C ALA A 23 1.56 9.61 7.72
N MET A 24 1.89 9.53 9.01
CA MET A 24 2.79 8.51 9.53
C MET A 24 2.15 7.12 9.39
N GLN A 25 0.90 6.96 9.81
CA GLN A 25 0.15 5.71 9.68
C GLN A 25 0.00 5.29 8.22
N LEU A 26 -0.27 6.23 7.31
CA LEU A 26 -0.32 5.95 5.88
C LEU A 26 1.02 5.41 5.35
N ASN A 27 2.14 6.06 5.69
CA ASN A 27 3.47 5.60 5.27
C ASN A 27 3.80 4.21 5.83
N ILE A 28 3.52 3.97 7.12
CA ILE A 28 3.71 2.67 7.75
C ILE A 28 2.88 1.60 7.03
N THR A 29 1.63 1.92 6.68
CA THR A 29 0.74 0.98 5.99
C THR A 29 1.25 0.63 4.59
N ILE A 30 1.71 1.62 3.81
CA ILE A 30 2.33 1.40 2.49
C ILE A 30 3.52 0.45 2.60
N ALA A 31 4.40 0.68 3.58
CA ALA A 31 5.54 -0.19 3.82
C ALA A 31 5.10 -1.59 4.27
N ALA A 32 4.15 -1.69 5.21
CA ALA A 32 3.69 -2.95 5.80
C ALA A 32 3.09 -3.90 4.75
N VAL A 33 2.26 -3.38 3.83
CA VAL A 33 1.63 -4.23 2.79
C VAL A 33 2.65 -4.77 1.78
N GLY A 34 3.77 -4.08 1.56
CA GLY A 34 4.89 -4.62 0.78
C GLY A 34 5.74 -5.60 1.59
N TYR A 35 6.09 -5.19 2.81
CA TYR A 35 7.00 -5.91 3.70
C TYR A 35 6.52 -7.34 3.97
N TYR A 36 5.26 -7.51 4.39
CA TYR A 36 4.68 -8.84 4.66
C TYR A 36 4.88 -9.80 3.48
N TYR A 37 4.60 -9.35 2.27
CA TYR A 37 4.66 -10.20 1.08
C TYR A 37 6.10 -10.70 0.82
N ILE A 38 7.08 -9.82 0.98
CA ILE A 38 8.49 -10.11 0.70
C ILE A 38 9.13 -10.93 1.84
N THR A 39 8.87 -10.58 3.10
CA THR A 39 9.45 -11.27 4.26
C THR A 39 8.89 -12.65 4.45
N ASN A 40 7.62 -12.85 4.10
CA ASN A 40 6.96 -14.14 4.23
C ASN A 40 6.95 -14.93 2.93
N ARG A 41 7.69 -14.54 1.89
CA ARG A 41 7.68 -15.21 0.58
C ARG A 41 7.89 -16.72 0.68
N PHE A 42 8.82 -17.21 1.50
CA PHE A 42 9.09 -18.65 1.63
C PHE A 42 7.95 -19.39 2.32
N THR A 43 7.44 -18.84 3.42
CA THR A 43 6.31 -19.44 4.16
C THR A 43 5.02 -19.36 3.34
N GLY A 44 4.75 -18.22 2.71
CA GLY A 44 3.61 -17.98 1.84
C GLY A 44 3.62 -18.91 0.63
N SER A 45 4.80 -19.15 0.03
CA SER A 45 4.93 -20.09 -1.08
C SER A 45 4.54 -21.52 -0.70
N ILE A 46 4.80 -21.95 0.53
CA ILE A 46 4.34 -23.25 1.03
C ILE A 46 2.82 -23.24 1.29
N ILE A 47 2.29 -22.17 1.90
CA ILE A 47 0.87 -22.09 2.28
C ILE A 47 -0.06 -21.98 1.06
N PHE A 48 0.35 -21.20 0.06
CA PHE A 48 -0.49 -20.85 -1.10
C PHE A 48 -0.06 -21.57 -2.40
N ASP A 49 0.92 -22.47 -2.31
CA ASP A 49 1.44 -23.27 -3.43
C ASP A 49 1.79 -22.43 -4.68
N CYS A 50 2.48 -21.30 -4.47
CA CYS A 50 2.92 -20.43 -5.56
C CYS A 50 4.20 -19.65 -5.23
N ASP A 51 5.02 -19.34 -6.23
CA ASP A 51 6.23 -18.53 -6.03
C ASP A 51 5.87 -17.04 -5.91
N PHE A 52 5.97 -16.49 -4.71
CA PHE A 52 5.69 -15.08 -4.44
C PHE A 52 6.66 -14.14 -5.20
N MET A 53 7.81 -14.63 -5.65
CA MET A 53 8.77 -13.85 -6.43
C MET A 53 8.57 -13.98 -7.94
N ALA A 54 7.58 -14.77 -8.39
CA ALA A 54 7.23 -14.84 -9.80
C ALA A 54 6.83 -13.44 -10.32
N PRO A 55 7.38 -12.99 -11.47
CA PRO A 55 7.16 -11.62 -11.97
C PRO A 55 5.68 -11.22 -12.07
N ASP A 56 4.82 -12.14 -12.51
CA ASP A 56 3.38 -11.88 -12.64
C ASP A 56 2.67 -11.74 -11.30
N LEU A 57 3.10 -12.48 -10.27
CA LEU A 57 2.52 -12.38 -8.92
C LEU A 57 3.00 -11.11 -8.21
N LEU A 58 4.25 -10.70 -8.40
CA LEU A 58 4.75 -9.41 -7.93
C LEU A 58 3.98 -8.25 -8.58
N ARG A 59 3.71 -8.33 -9.90
CA ARG A 59 2.89 -7.32 -10.61
C ARG A 59 1.48 -7.25 -10.02
N LYS A 60 0.80 -8.38 -9.90
CA LYS A 60 -0.54 -8.46 -9.29
C LYS A 60 -0.54 -7.93 -7.86
N ARG A 61 0.50 -8.22 -7.07
CA ARG A 61 0.61 -7.71 -5.70
C ARG A 61 0.78 -6.20 -5.66
N LEU A 62 1.60 -5.64 -6.55
CA LEU A 62 1.80 -4.20 -6.65
C LEU A 62 0.50 -3.49 -7.03
N GLU A 63 -0.21 -3.99 -8.05
CA GLU A 63 -1.51 -3.46 -8.48
C GLU A 63 -2.51 -3.45 -7.31
N PHE A 64 -2.62 -4.58 -6.59
CA PHE A 64 -3.50 -4.69 -5.44
C PHE A 64 -3.11 -3.77 -4.28
N ASN A 65 -1.81 -3.62 -4.00
CA ASN A 65 -1.33 -2.68 -2.98
C ASN A 65 -1.69 -1.24 -3.35
N ILE A 66 -1.48 -0.83 -4.60
CA ILE A 66 -1.84 0.51 -5.08
C ILE A 66 -3.34 0.75 -4.92
N GLU A 67 -4.17 -0.19 -5.38
CA GLU A 67 -5.62 -0.09 -5.23
C GLU A 67 -6.04 0.03 -3.76
N THR A 68 -5.45 -0.79 -2.89
CA THR A 68 -5.73 -0.78 -1.45
C THR A 68 -5.45 0.59 -0.84
N ILE A 69 -4.30 1.19 -1.17
CA ILE A 69 -3.91 2.50 -0.65
C ILE A 69 -4.80 3.60 -1.24
N ILE A 70 -5.12 3.55 -2.54
CA ILE A 70 -6.04 4.51 -3.17
C ILE A 70 -7.42 4.46 -2.51
N ARG A 71 -8.00 3.27 -2.31
CA ARG A 71 -9.29 3.11 -1.62
C ARG A 71 -9.25 3.60 -0.17
N THR A 72 -8.08 3.57 0.45
CA THR A 72 -7.84 4.10 1.80
C THR A 72 -7.61 5.62 1.80
N VAL A 73 -7.36 6.28 0.67
CA VAL A 73 -7.01 7.71 0.66
C VAL A 73 -8.01 8.57 -0.11
N CYS A 74 -8.62 8.03 -1.16
CA CYS A 74 -9.64 8.68 -1.95
C CYS A 74 -11.03 8.56 -1.31
N LYS A 75 -11.91 9.49 -1.68
CA LYS A 75 -13.34 9.41 -1.38
C LYS A 75 -14.06 8.43 -2.30
#